data_AF-A0A085MT43-F1
#
_entry.id   AF-A0A085MT43-F1
#
_cell.length_a   1.000
_cell.length_b   1.000
_cell.length_c   1.000
_cell.angle_alpha   90.00
_cell.angle_beta   90.00
_cell.angle_gamma   90.00
#
_symmetry.space_group_name_H-M   'P 1'
#
loop_
_entity.id
_entity.type
_entity.pdbx_description
1 polymer ?
#
loop_
_entity_poly.entity_id
_entity_poly.type
_entity_poly.pdbx_seq_one_letter_code
_entity_poly.pdbx_strand_id
1 'polypeptide(L)' 'MANGIRHEQSVPDTPQQSGIAERLNRTHIGKVRTVIIDAGLKTNFWAEAIGTANCLRIL' A
#
# COMPACT_ATOMS: atom_id res chain seq x y z
N MET A 1 4.23 -22.86 16.20
CA MET A 1 3.50 -22.03 15.21
C MET A 1 3.27 -20.69 15.88
N ALA A 2 4.02 -19.65 15.53
CA ALA A 2 3.84 -18.34 16.15
C ALA A 2 2.47 -17.77 15.70
N ASN A 3 1.56 -17.58 16.65
CA ASN A 3 0.32 -16.79 16.55
C ASN A 3 -0.86 -17.37 15.74
N GLY A 4 -0.83 -18.64 15.31
CA GLY A 4 -1.99 -19.27 14.65
C GLY A 4 -2.35 -18.70 13.26
N ILE A 5 -1.48 -17.87 12.69
CA ILE A 5 -1.67 -17.31 11.34
C ILE A 5 -1.20 -18.35 10.32
N ARG A 6 -2.09 -18.71 9.38
CA ARG A 6 -1.74 -19.54 8.23
C ARG A 6 -1.35 -18.63 7.05
N HIS A 7 -0.12 -18.75 6.59
CA HIS A 7 0.36 -18.04 5.42
C HIS A 7 0.03 -18.86 4.16
N GLU A 8 -0.84 -18.32 3.31
CA GLU A 8 -1.17 -18.89 2.01
C GLU A 8 -0.53 -18.03 0.92
N GLN A 9 0.24 -18.67 0.03
CA GLN A 9 0.91 -17.98 -1.07
C GLN A 9 0.00 -17.98 -2.30
N SER A 10 -0.22 -16.81 -2.88
CA SER A 10 -0.84 -16.67 -4.19
C SER A 10 0.21 -16.65 -5.29
N VAL A 11 -0.14 -17.17 -6.48
CA VAL A 11 0.68 -16.96 -7.67
C VAL A 11 0.62 -15.46 -8.05
N PRO A 12 1.70 -14.83 -8.54
CA PRO A 12 1.68 -13.45 -9.01
C PRO A 12 0.56 -13.23 -10.05
N ASP A 13 -0.03 -12.03 -10.05
CA ASP A 13 -1.08 -11.62 -11.00
C ASP A 13 -2.27 -12.59 -11.04
N THR A 14 -2.71 -13.09 -9.89
CA THR A 14 -3.95 -13.87 -9.75
C THR A 14 -5.05 -13.02 -9.10
N PRO A 15 -5.88 -12.32 -9.89
CA PRO A 15 -6.91 -11.42 -9.35
C PRO A 15 -7.90 -12.12 -8.43
N GLN A 16 -8.15 -13.42 -8.65
CA GLN A 16 -9.06 -14.22 -7.84
C GLN A 16 -8.53 -14.48 -6.43
N GLN A 17 -7.20 -14.51 -6.24
CA GLN A 17 -6.56 -14.78 -4.94
C GLN A 17 -6.15 -13.50 -4.21
N SER A 18 -5.68 -12.48 -4.94
CA SER A 18 -5.07 -11.28 -4.35
C SER A 18 -5.61 -9.96 -4.88
N GLY A 19 -6.69 -9.97 -5.68
CA GLY A 19 -7.18 -8.77 -6.38
C GLY A 19 -7.57 -7.60 -5.47
N ILE A 20 -8.06 -7.87 -4.25
CA ILE A 20 -8.34 -6.82 -3.26
C ILE A 20 -7.03 -6.19 -2.77
N ALA A 21 -6.04 -7.00 -2.42
CA ALA A 21 -4.74 -6.53 -1.96
C ALA A 21 -4.01 -5.73 -3.06
N GLU A 22 -4.04 -6.22 -4.30
CA GLU A 22 -3.46 -5.52 -5.45
C GLU A 22 -4.13 -4.16 -5.70
N ARG A 23 -5.47 -4.10 -5.66
CA ARG A 23 -6.20 -2.83 -5.84
C ARG A 23 -5.84 -1.84 -4.74
N LEU A 24 -5.81 -2.28 -3.49
CA LEU A 24 -5.42 -1.44 -2.36
C LEU A 24 -3.98 -0.95 -2.50
N ASN A 25 -3.04 -1.83 -2.90
CA ASN A 25 -1.64 -1.44 -3.12
C ASN A 25 -1.51 -0.38 -4.22
N ARG A 26 -2.23 -0.51 -5.34
CA ARG A 26 -2.24 0.51 -6.40
C ARG A 26 -2.76 1.86 -5.89
N THR A 27 -3.87 1.87 -5.16
CA THR A 27 -4.41 3.09 -4.54
C THR A 27 -3.42 3.69 -3.53
N HIS A 28 -2.77 2.86 -2.72
CA HIS A 28 -1.82 3.31 -1.71
C HIS A 28 -0.60 3.99 -2.34
N ILE A 29 -0.01 3.36 -3.36
CA ILE A 29 1.12 3.94 -4.11
C ILE A 29 0.73 5.26 -4.76
N GLY A 30 -0.49 5.37 -5.29
CA GLY A 30 -1.03 6.62 -5.81
C GLY A 30 -1.02 7.74 -4.77
N LYS A 31 -1.55 7.47 -3.57
CA LYS A 31 -1.55 8.44 -2.47
C LYS A 31 -0.16 8.86 -2.04
N VAL A 32 0.77 7.91 -1.91
CA VAL A 32 2.15 8.21 -1.53
C VAL A 32 2.80 9.14 -2.54
N ARG A 33 2.58 8.90 -3.84
CA ARG A 33 3.06 9.80 -4.90
C ARG A 33 2.43 11.18 -4.79
N THR A 34 1.12 11.27 -4.56
CA THR A 34 0.44 12.56 -4.35
C THR A 34 1.03 13.32 -3.17
N VAL A 35 1.22 12.68 -2.01
CA VAL A 35 1.80 13.32 -0.82
C VAL A 35 3.22 13.83 -1.09
N ILE A 36 4.06 13.05 -1.76
CA ILE A 36 5.43 13.44 -2.09
C ILE A 36 5.44 14.66 -3.03
N ILE A 37 4.60 14.65 -4.06
CA ILE A 37 4.51 15.72 -5.05
C ILE A 37 3.94 17.00 -4.43
N ASP A 38 2.81 16.87 -3.72
CA ASP A 38 2.09 18.00 -3.12
C ASP A 38 2.93 18.71 -2.04
N ALA A 39 3.63 17.94 -1.20
CA ALA A 39 4.52 18.48 -0.18
C ALA A 39 5.91 18.87 -0.71
N GLY A 40 6.21 18.66 -2.00
CA GLY A 40 7.53 18.96 -2.59
C GLY A 40 8.68 18.14 -1.98
N LEU A 41 8.37 16.94 -1.47
CA LEU A 41 9.34 16.10 -0.78
C LEU A 41 10.22 15.32 -1.75
N LYS A 42 11.44 14.99 -1.32
CA LYS A 42 12.29 14.02 -2.02
C LYS A 42 11.74 12.62 -1.81
N THR A 43 11.98 11.73 -2.78
CA THR A 43 11.59 10.31 -2.69
C THR A 43 12.16 9.56 -1.50
N ASN A 44 13.22 10.07 -0.86
CA ASN A 44 13.78 9.50 0.37
C ASN A 44 12.80 9.57 1.56
N PHE A 45 11.80 10.46 1.53
CA PHE A 45 10.76 10.59 2.57
C PHE A 45 9.57 9.64 2.34
N TRP A 46 9.83 8.49 1.72
CA TRP A 46 8.79 7.53 1.35
C TRP A 46 8.07 6.95 2.57
N ALA A 47 8.79 6.74 3.68
CA ALA A 47 8.22 6.22 4.91
C ALA A 47 7.22 7.19 5.56
N GLU A 48 7.58 8.48 5.63
CA GLU A 48 6.72 9.55 6.12
C GLU A 48 5.50 9.75 5.20
N ALA A 49 5.73 9.71 3.88
CA ALA A 49 4.66 9.81 2.91
C ALA A 49 3.67 8.63 3.00
N ILE A 50 4.13 7.41 3.31
CA ILE A 50 3.27 6.26 3.60
C ILE A 50 2.45 6.47 4.86
N GLY A 51 3.07 6.95 5.94
CA GLY A 51 2.35 7.26 7.18
C GLY A 51 1.19 8.22 6.96
N THR A 52 1.44 9.28 6.19
CA THR A 52 0.42 10.26 5.81
C THR A 52 -0.62 9.67 4.84
N ALA A 53 -0.19 8.95 3.80
CA ALA A 53 -1.07 8.31 2.83
C ALA A 53 -2.03 7.29 3.47
N ASN A 54 -1.59 6.59 4.52
CA ASN A 54 -2.42 5.67 5.28
C ASN A 54 -3.49 6.39 6.10
N CYS A 55 -3.18 7.57 6.66
CA CYS A 55 -4.15 8.41 7.38
C CYS A 55 -5.20 9.03 6.45
N LEU A 56 -4.87 9.24 5.17
CA LEU A 56 -5.80 9.71 4.14
C LEU A 56 -6.74 8.58 3.70
N ARG A 57 -7.59 8.06 4.59
CA ARG A 57 -8.63 7.08 4.25
C ARG A 57 -9.80 7.82 3.60
N ILE A 58 -10.02 7.58 2.30
CA ILE A 58 -11.25 8.00 1.63
C ILE A 58 -12.35 7.02 2.06
N LEU A 59 -13.48 7.56 2.50
CA LEU A 59 -14.71 6.85 2.86
C LEU A 59 -15.19 5.95 1.72
#